data_AF-A0A1J3IPS6-F1
#
_entry.id   AF-A0A1J3IPS6-F1
#
_cell.length_a   1.000
_cell.length_b   1.000
_cell.length_c   1.000
_cell.angle_alpha   90.00
_cell.angle_beta   90.00
_cell.angle_gamma   90.00
#
_symmetry.space_group_name_H-M   'P 1'
#
loop_
_entity.id
_entity.type
_entity.pdbx_description
1 polymer ?
#
loop_
_entity_poly.entity_id
_entity_poly.type
_entity_poly.pdbx_seq_one_letter_code
_entity_poly.pdbx_strand_id
1 'polypeptide(L)'
;DPYLALSFLKQIEGNGDLPSVKAYAAVIRIVCSWSLDEKLQLLFMKLIREGDEGRGFSVVDLLNAIGEDEEDGKLSFLLRSRVFSAFVKAYAYLQMFDEAIDIFWEMERLGLDADAHTYVVVVQALHRIEDLEGVEKFLN
;
A
#
# COMPACT_ATOMS: atom_id res chain seq x y z
N ASP A 1 -14.83 10.64 9.46
CA ASP A 1 -13.88 11.75 9.32
C ASP A 1 -12.46 11.17 9.33
N PRO A 2 -11.64 11.41 8.28
CA PRO A 2 -10.30 10.86 8.15
C PRO A 2 -9.27 11.45 9.12
N TYR A 3 -9.42 12.71 9.53
CA TYR A 3 -8.49 13.34 10.49
C TYR A 3 -8.69 12.76 11.89
N LEU A 4 -9.95 12.52 12.25
CA LEU A 4 -10.29 11.84 13.50
C LEU A 4 -9.77 10.40 13.53
N ALA A 5 -9.92 9.65 12.43
CA ALA A 5 -9.40 8.30 12.32
C ALA A 5 -7.86 8.26 12.48
N LEU A 6 -7.15 9.17 11.83
CA LEU A 6 -5.69 9.30 11.96
C LEU A 6 -5.26 9.75 13.38
N SER A 7 -6.02 10.63 14.04
CA SER A 7 -5.70 11.05 15.41
C SER A 7 -5.90 9.92 16.42
N PHE A 8 -6.94 9.10 16.25
CA PHE A 8 -7.15 7.91 17.10
C PHE A 8 -6.02 6.91 16.95
N LEU A 9 -5.58 6.64 15.71
CA LEU A 9 -4.45 5.76 15.46
C LEU A 9 -3.17 6.24 16.17
N LYS A 10 -2.86 7.54 16.04
CA LYS A 10 -1.73 8.16 16.74
C LYS A 10 -1.85 8.10 18.27
N GLN A 11 -3.07 8.20 18.80
CA GLN A 11 -3.31 8.11 20.23
C GLN A 11 -3.01 6.71 20.77
N ILE A 12 -3.41 5.65 20.05
CA ILE A 12 -3.11 4.26 20.43
C ILE A 12 -1.59 4.06 20.45
N GLU A 13 -0.90 4.47 19.37
CA GLU A 13 0.56 4.38 19.27
C GLU A 13 1.28 5.17 20.38
N GLY A 14 0.76 6.35 20.74
CA GLY A 14 1.32 7.20 21.80
C GLY A 14 1.16 6.62 23.21
N ASN A 15 0.22 5.69 23.42
CA ASN A 15 0.03 4.99 24.69
C ASN A 15 0.99 3.80 24.86
N GLY A 16 1.80 3.48 23.84
CA GLY A 16 2.69 2.32 23.83
C GLY A 16 2.03 1.03 23.39
N ASP A 17 0.77 1.09 22.94
CA ASP A 17 0.05 -0.05 22.37
C ASP A 17 0.27 -0.14 20.86
N LEU A 18 0.35 -1.36 20.33
CA LEU A 18 0.37 -1.60 18.89
C LEU A 18 -1.06 -1.63 18.34
N PRO A 19 -1.44 -0.73 17.41
CA PRO A 19 -2.74 -0.82 16.77
C PRO A 19 -2.85 -2.13 15.99
N SER A 20 -3.99 -2.81 16.11
CA SER A 20 -4.24 -4.05 15.36
C SER A 20 -4.26 -3.81 13.84
N VAL A 21 -3.97 -4.84 13.05
CA VAL A 21 -4.09 -4.81 11.57
C VAL A 21 -5.47 -4.32 11.10
N LYS A 22 -6.54 -4.67 11.84
CA LYS A 22 -7.92 -4.22 11.57
C LYS A 22 -8.11 -2.73 11.82
N ALA A 23 -7.45 -2.17 12.85
CA ALA A 23 -7.49 -0.74 13.11
C ALA A 23 -6.82 0.05 11.97
N TYR A 24 -5.65 -0.40 11.50
CA TYR A 24 -4.98 0.18 10.33
C TYR A 24 -5.84 0.05 9.07
N ALA A 25 -6.40 -1.13 8.80
CA ALA A 25 -7.28 -1.36 7.64
C ALA A 25 -8.46 -0.37 7.64
N ALA A 26 -9.14 -0.20 8.78
CA ALA A 26 -10.25 0.75 8.91
C ALA A 26 -9.82 2.20 8.62
N VAL A 27 -8.68 2.65 9.17
CA VAL A 27 -8.14 3.99 8.90
C VAL A 27 -7.82 4.17 7.41
N ILE A 28 -7.21 3.17 6.78
CA ILE A 28 -6.85 3.20 5.36
C ILE A 28 -8.10 3.31 4.48
N ARG A 29 -9.16 2.54 4.77
CA ARG A 29 -10.44 2.66 4.05
C ARG A 29 -11.03 4.06 4.15
N ILE A 30 -10.98 4.66 5.33
CA ILE A 30 -11.46 6.05 5.53
C ILE A 30 -10.58 7.04 4.76
N VAL A 31 -9.25 6.91 4.81
CA VAL A 31 -8.33 7.78 4.06
C VAL A 31 -8.56 7.68 2.55
N CYS A 32 -8.74 6.46 2.03
CA CYS A 32 -9.02 6.18 0.62
C CYS A 32 -10.37 6.74 0.17
N SER A 33 -11.44 6.58 0.95
CA SER A 33 -12.77 7.13 0.60
C SER A 33 -12.80 8.66 0.55
N TRP A 34 -11.87 9.33 1.23
CA TRP A 34 -11.68 10.79 1.19
C TRP A 34 -10.62 11.24 0.19
N SER A 35 -10.03 10.32 -0.57
CA SER A 35 -8.98 10.58 -1.56
C SER A 35 -7.78 11.37 -1.03
N LEU A 36 -7.34 11.06 0.19
CA LEU A 36 -6.21 11.74 0.84
C LEU A 36 -4.88 11.04 0.52
N ASP A 37 -4.50 11.01 -0.76
CA ASP A 37 -3.35 10.24 -1.27
C ASP A 37 -2.02 10.60 -0.60
N GLU A 38 -1.75 11.88 -0.35
CA GLU A 38 -0.52 12.30 0.35
C GLU A 38 -0.44 11.71 1.76
N LYS A 39 -1.56 11.65 2.48
CA LYS A 39 -1.58 11.06 3.84
C LYS A 39 -1.49 9.55 3.79
N LEU A 40 -2.11 8.93 2.79
CA LEU A 40 -1.98 7.50 2.54
C LEU A 40 -0.51 7.12 2.29
N GLN A 41 0.16 7.90 1.44
CA GLN A 41 1.57 7.73 1.11
C GLN A 41 2.46 7.87 2.36
N LEU A 42 2.27 8.92 3.15
CA LEU A 42 3.02 9.12 4.39
C LEU A 42 2.77 8.00 5.42
N LEU A 43 1.53 7.54 5.53
CA LEU A 43 1.18 6.40 6.38
C LEU A 43 1.93 5.15 5.92
N PHE A 44 1.91 4.82 4.63
CA PHE A 44 2.57 3.62 4.12
C PHE A 44 4.09 3.68 4.26
N MET A 45 4.70 4.83 4.00
CA MET A 45 6.13 5.01 4.26
C MET A 45 6.48 4.84 5.74
N LYS A 46 5.62 5.33 6.64
CA LYS A 46 5.77 5.10 8.09
C LYS A 46 5.70 3.61 8.39
N LEU A 47 4.66 2.92 7.91
CA LEU A 47 4.48 1.50 8.13
C LEU A 47 5.72 0.75 7.65
N ILE A 48 6.12 0.90 6.38
CA ILE A 48 7.29 0.21 5.81
C ILE A 48 8.54 0.36 6.68
N ARG A 49 8.83 1.58 7.16
CA ARG A 49 9.98 1.86 8.04
C ARG A 49 9.92 1.19 9.41
N GLU A 50 8.72 1.01 9.96
CA GLU A 50 8.54 0.29 11.23
C GLU A 50 8.83 -1.21 11.10
N GLY A 51 8.73 -1.76 9.88
CA GLY A 51 8.91 -3.19 9.64
C GLY A 51 7.82 -4.07 10.27
N ASP A 52 7.82 -5.35 9.95
CA ASP A 52 6.80 -6.29 10.40
C ASP A 52 6.84 -6.47 11.93
N GLU A 53 8.04 -6.55 12.51
CA GLU A 53 8.23 -6.66 13.96
C GLU A 53 7.70 -5.43 14.71
N GLY A 54 7.96 -4.23 14.20
CA GLY A 54 7.52 -2.98 14.84
C GLY A 54 6.01 -2.77 14.80
N ARG A 55 5.33 -3.33 13.80
CA ARG A 55 3.87 -3.21 13.63
C ARG A 55 3.09 -4.41 14.18
N GLY A 56 3.75 -5.57 14.30
CA GLY A 56 3.14 -6.84 14.70
C GLY A 56 2.34 -7.53 13.59
N PHE A 57 2.48 -7.12 12.33
CA PHE A 57 1.82 -7.73 11.16
C PHE A 57 2.57 -7.41 9.85
N SER A 58 2.41 -8.28 8.85
CA SER A 58 3.00 -8.09 7.52
C SER A 58 2.15 -7.16 6.66
N VAL A 59 2.74 -6.58 5.62
CA VAL A 59 1.98 -5.80 4.62
C VAL A 59 0.91 -6.67 3.95
N VAL A 60 1.18 -7.96 3.72
CA VAL A 60 0.20 -8.90 3.16
C VAL A 60 -1.01 -9.07 4.09
N ASP A 61 -0.79 -9.18 5.40
CA ASP A 61 -1.89 -9.25 6.38
C ASP A 61 -2.77 -8.00 6.32
N LEU A 62 -2.14 -6.82 6.18
CA LEU A 62 -2.85 -5.55 6.05
C LEU A 62 -3.66 -5.48 4.76
N LEU A 63 -3.08 -5.90 3.62
CA LEU A 63 -3.76 -5.95 2.33
C LEU A 63 -4.97 -6.90 2.36
N ASN A 64 -4.84 -8.04 3.02
CA ASN A 64 -5.93 -8.98 3.24
C ASN A 64 -7.03 -8.36 4.10
N ALA A 65 -6.65 -7.80 5.26
CA ALA A 65 -7.59 -7.15 6.18
C ALA A 65 -8.38 -6.04 5.48
N ILE A 66 -7.76 -5.22 4.62
CA ILE A 66 -8.44 -4.17 3.87
C ILE A 66 -9.60 -4.71 3.01
N GLY A 67 -9.46 -5.92 2.45
CA GLY A 67 -10.48 -6.54 1.62
C GLY A 67 -11.61 -7.28 2.36
N GLU A 68 -11.47 -7.55 3.66
CA GLU A 68 -12.43 -8.40 4.42
C GLU A 68 -13.81 -7.77 4.66
N ASP A 69 -13.91 -6.44 4.76
CA ASP A 69 -15.13 -5.75 5.22
C ASP A 69 -15.95 -5.09 4.09
N GLU A 70 -15.58 -5.27 2.82
CA GLU A 70 -16.27 -4.63 1.69
C GLU A 70 -17.23 -5.60 0.99
N GLU A 71 -18.53 -5.45 1.26
CA GLU A 71 -19.60 -6.25 0.64
C GLU A 71 -19.80 -5.92 -0.85
N ASP A 72 -19.43 -4.71 -1.28
CA ASP A 72 -19.45 -4.30 -2.68
C ASP A 72 -18.14 -4.69 -3.36
N GLY A 73 -18.18 -5.76 -4.16
CA GLY A 73 -17.02 -6.26 -4.89
C GLY A 73 -16.34 -5.23 -5.80
N LYS A 74 -17.08 -4.24 -6.32
CA LYS A 74 -16.49 -3.18 -7.15
C LYS A 74 -15.78 -2.12 -6.31
N LEU A 75 -16.35 -1.72 -5.19
CA LEU A 75 -15.68 -0.80 -4.26
C LEU A 75 -14.45 -1.45 -3.63
N SER A 76 -14.57 -2.73 -3.25
CA SER A 76 -13.45 -3.57 -2.79
C SER A 76 -12.32 -3.62 -3.83
N PHE A 77 -12.65 -3.85 -5.10
CA PHE A 77 -11.68 -3.84 -6.20
C PHE A 77 -10.94 -2.50 -6.31
N LEU A 78 -11.67 -1.38 -6.42
CA LEU A 78 -11.07 -0.05 -6.58
C LEU A 78 -10.21 0.35 -5.37
N LEU A 79 -10.68 0.03 -4.16
CA LEU A 79 -9.95 0.25 -2.92
C LEU A 79 -8.63 -0.52 -2.91
N ARG A 80 -8.67 -1.82 -3.24
CA ARG A 80 -7.47 -2.65 -3.31
C ARG A 80 -6.53 -2.14 -4.38
N SER A 81 -7.01 -1.83 -5.58
CA SER A 81 -6.17 -1.26 -6.65
C SER A 81 -5.42 -0.01 -6.20
N ARG A 82 -6.11 0.91 -5.52
CA ARG A 82 -5.52 2.13 -4.98
C ARG A 82 -4.48 1.85 -3.89
N VAL A 83 -4.79 0.95 -2.97
CA VAL A 83 -3.90 0.59 -1.85
C VAL A 83 -2.62 -0.07 -2.36
N PHE A 84 -2.73 -1.04 -3.27
CA PHE A 84 -1.55 -1.67 -3.89
C PHE A 84 -0.70 -0.63 -4.63
N SER A 85 -1.31 0.21 -5.48
CA SER A 85 -0.61 1.30 -6.19
C SER A 85 0.15 2.23 -5.23
N ALA A 86 -0.46 2.58 -4.10
CA ALA A 86 0.19 3.41 -3.09
C ALA A 86 1.33 2.69 -2.35
N PHE A 87 1.21 1.39 -2.06
CA PHE A 87 2.32 0.61 -1.49
C PHE A 87 3.51 0.52 -2.45
N VAL A 88 3.28 0.23 -3.74
CA VAL A 88 4.34 0.22 -4.77
C VAL A 88 5.10 1.55 -4.76
N LYS A 89 4.37 2.68 -4.78
CA LYS A 89 4.96 4.02 -4.73
C LYS A 89 5.73 4.27 -3.43
N ALA A 90 5.23 3.79 -2.29
CA ALA A 90 5.87 3.97 -0.99
C ALA A 90 7.19 3.20 -0.88
N TYR A 91 7.21 1.93 -1.33
CA TYR A 91 8.44 1.15 -1.42
C TYR A 91 9.46 1.79 -2.36
N ALA A 92 9.04 2.17 -3.57
CA ALA A 92 9.93 2.81 -4.54
C ALA A 92 10.47 4.16 -4.04
N TYR A 93 9.67 4.96 -3.35
CA TYR A 93 10.12 6.21 -2.74
C TYR A 93 11.19 5.97 -1.67
N LEU A 94 11.10 4.85 -0.95
CA LEU A 94 12.09 4.41 0.03
C LEU A 94 13.30 3.69 -0.60
N GLN A 95 13.38 3.63 -1.94
CA GLN A 95 14.40 2.91 -2.71
C GLN A 95 14.43 1.39 -2.44
N MET A 96 13.31 0.85 -1.98
CA MET A 96 13.08 -0.59 -1.82
C MET A 96 12.48 -1.12 -3.12
N PHE A 97 13.31 -1.19 -4.16
CA PHE A 97 12.85 -1.42 -5.54
C PHE A 97 12.35 -2.84 -5.76
N ASP A 98 13.03 -3.84 -5.19
CA ASP A 98 12.62 -5.25 -5.28
C ASP A 98 11.22 -5.43 -4.68
N GLU A 99 10.98 -4.89 -3.48
CA GLU A 99 9.68 -4.97 -2.81
C GLU A 99 8.59 -4.19 -3.57
N ALA A 100 8.94 -3.05 -4.19
CA ALA A 100 7.99 -2.32 -5.03
C ALA A 100 7.55 -3.15 -6.23
N ILE A 101 8.47 -3.88 -6.86
CA ILE A 101 8.22 -4.76 -8.00
C ILE A 101 7.42 -5.99 -7.57
N ASP A 102 7.74 -6.59 -6.42
CA ASP A 102 7.02 -7.74 -5.87
C ASP A 102 5.55 -7.41 -5.59
N ILE A 103 5.29 -6.27 -4.94
CA ILE A 103 3.91 -5.80 -4.69
C ILE A 103 3.18 -5.53 -6.01
N PHE A 104 3.86 -4.98 -7.02
CA PHE A 104 3.27 -4.76 -8.33
C PHE A 104 2.89 -6.08 -9.02
N TRP A 105 3.76 -7.09 -8.99
CA TRP A 105 3.43 -8.38 -9.59
C TRP A 105 2.32 -9.12 -8.84
N GLU A 106 2.25 -8.98 -7.52
CA GLU A 106 1.12 -9.49 -6.75
C GLU A 106 -0.19 -8.79 -7.14
N MET A 107 -0.14 -7.48 -7.37
CA MET A 107 -1.27 -6.69 -7.86
C MET A 107 -1.81 -7.24 -9.20
N GLU A 108 -0.92 -7.42 -10.17
CA GLU A 108 -1.23 -7.98 -11.50
C GLU A 108 -1.78 -9.42 -11.39
N ARG A 109 -1.17 -10.25 -10.53
CA ARG A 109 -1.62 -11.64 -10.29
C ARG A 109 -3.04 -11.71 -9.74
N LEU A 110 -3.44 -10.72 -8.93
CA LEU A 110 -4.78 -10.58 -8.38
C LEU A 110 -5.77 -9.94 -9.36
N GLY A 111 -5.32 -9.57 -10.57
CA GLY A 111 -6.13 -8.90 -11.59
C GLY A 111 -6.53 -7.48 -11.21
N LEU A 112 -5.77 -6.82 -10.34
CA LEU A 112 -6.01 -5.44 -9.90
C LEU A 112 -5.30 -4.47 -10.85
N ASP A 113 -6.00 -3.41 -11.27
CA ASP A 113 -5.42 -2.42 -12.18
C ASP A 113 -4.56 -1.39 -11.45
N ALA A 114 -3.28 -1.31 -11.82
CA ALA A 114 -2.38 -0.26 -11.36
C ALA A 114 -2.69 1.07 -12.05
N ASP A 115 -2.51 2.19 -11.35
CA ASP A 115 -2.63 3.49 -12.01
C ASP A 115 -1.41 3.81 -12.88
N ALA A 116 -1.58 4.73 -13.84
CA ALA A 116 -0.53 5.08 -14.80
C ALA A 116 0.79 5.52 -14.13
N HIS A 117 0.72 6.18 -12.97
CA HIS A 117 1.92 6.59 -12.24
C HIS A 117 2.66 5.39 -11.65
N THR A 118 1.92 4.38 -11.19
CA THR A 118 2.48 3.12 -10.66
C THR A 118 3.29 2.39 -11.73
N TYR A 119 2.78 2.28 -12.96
CA TYR A 119 3.54 1.71 -14.08
C TYR A 119 4.86 2.44 -14.32
N VAL A 120 4.84 3.79 -14.34
CA VAL A 120 6.06 4.59 -14.50
C VAL A 120 7.06 4.33 -13.37
N VAL A 121 6.58 4.24 -12.12
CA VAL A 121 7.41 3.97 -10.96
C VAL A 121 8.06 2.58 -11.04
N VAL A 122 7.32 1.56 -11.49
CA VAL A 122 7.83 0.19 -11.61
C VAL A 122 8.86 0.07 -12.72
N VAL A 123 8.62 0.67 -13.89
CA VAL A 123 9.62 0.71 -14.98
C VAL A 123 10.90 1.42 -14.52
N GLN A 124 10.77 2.51 -13.75
CA GLN A 124 11.92 3.18 -13.15
C GLN A 124 12.64 2.28 -12.13
N ALA A 125 11.92 1.56 -11.28
CA ALA A 125 12.48 0.63 -10.31
C ALA A 125 13.24 -0.51 -11.00
N LEU A 126 12.65 -1.13 -12.02
CA LEU A 126 13.29 -2.19 -12.83
C LEU A 126 14.58 -1.72 -13.47
N HIS A 127 14.56 -0.51 -14.06
CA HIS A 127 15.78 0.07 -14.61
C HIS A 127 16.86 0.31 -13.54
N ARG A 128 16.47 0.70 -12.32
CA ARG A 128 17.40 0.95 -11.20
C ARG A 128 18.08 -0.32 -10.68
N ILE A 129 17.41 -1.48 -10.77
CA ILE A 129 17.97 -2.78 -10.40
C ILE A 129 18.59 -3.53 -11.59
N GLU A 130 18.69 -2.88 -12.76
CA GLU A 130 19.22 -3.45 -13.99
C GLU A 130 18.44 -4.69 -14.51
N ASP A 131 17.15 -4.82 -14.16
CA ASP A 131 16.26 -5.87 -14.66
C ASP A 131 15.67 -5.48 -16.02
N LEU A 132 16.44 -5.76 -17.08
CA LEU A 132 16.03 -5.48 -18.46
C LEU A 132 14.90 -6.38 -18.96
N GLU A 133 14.86 -7.64 -18.51
CA GLU A 133 13.78 -8.59 -18.88
C GLU A 133 12.43 -8.09 -18.35
N GLY A 134 12.42 -7.61 -17.11
CA GLY A 134 11.25 -6.98 -16.51
C GLY A 134 10.81 -5.75 -17.30
N VAL A 135 11.73 -4.87 -17.73
CA VAL A 135 11.41 -3.69 -18.58
C VAL A 135 10.81 -4.12 -19.92
N GLU A 136 11.38 -5.11 -20.59
CA GLU A 136 10.88 -5.60 -21.89
C GLU A 136 9.45 -6.13 -21.80
N LYS A 137 9.05 -6.71 -20.66
CA LYS A 137 7.66 -7.14 -20.42
C LYS A 137 6.65 -5.99 -20.46
N PHE A 138 7.06 -4.74 -20.20
CA PHE A 138 6.17 -3.57 -20.32
C PHE A 138 6.16 -2.92 -21.70
N LEU A 139 7.11 -3.29 -22.57
CA LEU A 139 7.24 -2.70 -23.92
C LEU A 139 6.62 -3.56 -25.02
N ASN A 140 6.28 -4.82 -24.71
CA ASN A 140 5.69 -5.80 -25.63
C ASN A 140 4.22 -6.08 -25.28
#